data_AF-A0A529SH32-F1
#
_entry.id   AF-A0A529SH32-F1
#
_cell.length_a   1.000
_cell.length_b   1.000
_cell.length_c   1.000
_cell.angle_alpha   90.00
_cell.angle_beta   90.00
_cell.angle_gamma   90.00
#
_symmetry.space_group_name_H-M   'P 1'
#
loop_
_entity.id
_entity.type
_entity.pdbx_description
1 polymer ?
#
loop_
_entity_poly.entity_id
_entity_poly.type
_entity_poly.pdbx_seq_one_letter_code
_entity_poly.pdbx_strand_id
1 'polypeptide(L)'
;SCIAGIGTGLWNRLSPNRRPRELKPFAPIEGAAHSAPSTPGDLLFHIRAERPDMCFELERMLLDALGRSVTVVDEVSGFRYFDARD
;
A
#
# COMPACT_ATOMS: atom_id res chain seq x y z
N SER A 1 -10.08 -3.40 -10.12
CA SER A 1 -8.68 -3.86 -10.26
C SER A 1 -8.00 -3.82 -8.91
N CYS A 2 -6.92 -4.59 -8.74
CA CYS A 2 -6.08 -4.56 -7.55
C CYS A 2 -4.62 -4.52 -8.03
N ILE A 3 -3.87 -3.51 -7.59
CA ILE A 3 -2.43 -3.43 -7.82
C ILE A 3 -1.75 -3.74 -6.48
N ALA A 4 -0.88 -4.74 -6.47
CA ALA A 4 -0.09 -5.11 -5.30
C ALA A 4 1.32 -4.51 -5.40
N GLY A 5 1.70 -3.70 -4.41
CA GLY A 5 3.05 -3.20 -4.22
C GLY A 5 3.78 -3.97 -3.13
N ILE A 6 5.09 -4.18 -3.30
CA ILE A 6 5.95 -4.86 -2.32
C ILE A 6 7.06 -3.89 -1.89
N GLY A 7 7.13 -3.63 -0.59
CA GLY A 7 8.13 -2.77 0.03
C GLY A 7 9.54 -3.36 -0.03
N THR A 8 10.56 -2.49 0.07
CA THR A 8 11.97 -2.92 -0.01
C THR A 8 12.33 -3.94 1.09
N GLY A 9 11.79 -3.75 2.31
CA GLY A 9 12.02 -4.65 3.45
C GLY A 9 11.53 -6.06 3.18
N LEU A 10 10.25 -6.20 2.78
CA LEU A 10 9.69 -7.50 2.38
C LEU A 10 10.38 -8.08 1.16
N TRP A 11 10.73 -7.27 0.15
CA TRP A 11 11.42 -7.78 -1.04
C TRP A 11 12.74 -8.47 -0.69
N ASN A 12 13.52 -7.87 0.20
CA ASN A 12 14.79 -8.45 0.66
C ASN A 12 14.61 -9.79 1.39
N ARG A 13 13.46 -10.02 2.03
CA ARG A 13 13.12 -11.29 2.68
C ARG A 13 12.66 -12.36 1.68
N LEU A 14 11.93 -11.97 0.63
CA LEU A 14 11.34 -12.89 -0.34
C LEU A 14 12.26 -13.23 -1.52
N SER A 15 13.01 -12.27 -2.05
CA SER A 15 13.80 -12.41 -3.28
C SER A 15 14.99 -11.43 -3.31
N PRO A 16 15.94 -11.56 -2.37
CA PRO A 16 17.06 -10.62 -2.24
C PRO A 16 17.89 -10.48 -3.53
N ASN A 17 18.06 -11.58 -4.27
CA ASN A 17 18.88 -11.61 -5.48
C ASN A 17 18.18 -11.07 -6.74
N ARG A 18 16.91 -10.66 -6.65
CA ARG A 18 16.11 -10.16 -7.79
C ARG A 18 15.50 -8.79 -7.52
N ARG A 19 16.10 -8.00 -6.63
CA ARG A 19 15.57 -6.67 -6.29
C ARG A 19 15.65 -5.72 -7.49
N PRO A 20 14.55 -5.03 -7.86
CA PRO A 20 14.60 -3.97 -8.84
C PRO A 20 15.63 -2.92 -8.42
N ARG A 21 16.45 -2.47 -9.37
CA ARG A 21 17.63 -1.61 -9.10
C ARG A 21 17.30 -0.35 -8.30
N GLU A 22 16.12 0.21 -8.55
CA GLU A 22 15.68 1.47 -7.95
C GLU A 22 14.68 1.30 -6.79
N LEU A 23 14.36 0.05 -6.41
CA LEU A 23 13.49 -0.23 -5.28
C LEU A 23 14.23 0.11 -3.98
N LYS A 24 13.86 1.24 -3.37
CA LYS A 24 14.42 1.75 -2.12
C LYS A 24 13.30 2.22 -1.19
N PRO A 25 13.54 2.30 0.13
CA PRO A 25 12.59 2.91 1.05
C PRO A 25 12.30 4.37 0.67
N PHE A 26 11.14 4.89 1.10
CA PHE A 26 10.85 6.31 0.99
C PHE A 26 11.89 7.12 1.78
N ALA A 27 12.51 8.10 1.14
CA ALA A 27 13.48 8.97 1.79
C ALA A 27 12.72 10.10 2.50
N PRO A 28 12.76 10.16 3.85
CA PRO A 28 12.08 11.22 4.58
C PRO A 28 12.65 12.59 4.22
N ILE A 29 11.78 13.61 4.19
CA ILE A 29 12.14 14.99 3.86
C ILE A 29 11.85 15.86 5.07
N GLU A 30 12.86 16.54 5.59
CA GLU A 30 12.74 17.50 6.69
C GLU A 30 13.02 18.91 6.17
N GLY A 31 12.01 19.77 6.20
CA GLY A 31 12.09 21.18 5.84
C GLY A 31 11.88 22.09 7.05
N ALA A 32 12.10 23.39 6.87
CA ALA A 32 11.94 24.36 7.97
C ALA A 32 10.50 24.46 8.51
N ALA A 33 9.49 24.19 7.67
CA ALA A 33 8.07 24.30 8.02
C ALA A 33 7.27 22.99 7.82
N HIS A 34 7.80 22.04 7.03
CA HIS A 34 7.07 20.85 6.61
C HIS A 34 7.99 19.62 6.69
N SER A 35 7.39 18.50 7.07
CA SER A 35 8.04 17.19 7.16
C SER A 35 7.26 16.16 6.35
N ALA A 36 7.96 15.30 5.62
CA ALA A 36 7.41 14.11 4.98
C ALA A 36 8.06 12.87 5.61
N PRO A 37 7.43 12.24 6.61
CA PRO A 37 8.02 11.11 7.32
C PRO A 37 8.00 9.84 6.46
N SER A 38 8.94 8.93 6.74
CA SER A 38 8.87 7.55 6.24
C SER A 38 8.11 6.70 7.26
N THR A 39 6.99 6.10 6.84
CA THR A 39 6.17 5.22 7.67
C THR A 39 6.34 3.75 7.25
N PRO A 40 6.12 2.76 8.15
CA PRO A 40 6.24 1.35 7.82
C PRO A 40 5.24 0.89 6.75
N GLY A 41 5.66 0.02 5.83
CA GLY A 41 4.80 -0.59 4.82
C GLY A 41 5.51 -1.68 4.02
N ASP A 42 5.10 -2.94 4.22
CA ASP A 42 5.66 -4.10 3.52
C ASP A 42 4.84 -4.51 2.28
N LEU A 43 3.52 -4.36 2.34
CA LEU A 43 2.57 -4.65 1.27
C LEU A 43 1.62 -3.46 1.09
N LEU A 44 1.29 -3.14 -0.15
CA LEU A 44 0.26 -2.17 -0.52
C LEU A 44 -0.74 -2.85 -1.46
N PHE A 45 -2.03 -2.82 -1.12
CA PHE A 45 -3.10 -3.21 -2.04
C PHE A 45 -3.90 -1.99 -2.46
N HIS A 46 -3.66 -1.51 -3.68
CA HIS A 46 -4.46 -0.42 -4.24
C HIS A 46 -5.65 -1.02 -5.00
N ILE A 47 -6.80 -1.04 -4.33
CA ILE A 47 -8.04 -1.64 -4.82
C ILE A 47 -8.95 -0.54 -5.39
N ARG A 48 -9.45 -0.73 -6.62
CA ARG A 48 -10.38 0.20 -7.27
C ARG A 48 -11.52 -0.55 -7.94
N ALA A 49 -12.73 -0.05 -7.76
CA ALA A 49 -13.92 -0.48 -8.48
C ALA A 49 -14.87 0.71 -8.64
N GLU A 50 -15.86 0.58 -9.54
CA GLU A 50 -16.93 1.58 -9.67
C GLU A 50 -17.91 1.53 -8.49
N ARG A 51 -18.00 0.38 -7.82
CA ARG A 51 -18.82 0.18 -6.62
C ARG A 51 -17.94 -0.11 -5.40
N PRO A 52 -18.15 0.59 -4.27
CA PRO A 52 -17.33 0.39 -3.07
C PRO A 52 -17.41 -1.02 -2.45
N ASP A 53 -18.56 -1.68 -2.54
CA ASP A 53 -18.77 -3.04 -2.02
C ASP A 53 -17.84 -4.08 -2.67
N MET A 54 -17.53 -3.91 -3.95
CA MET A 54 -16.56 -4.76 -4.65
C MET A 54 -15.13 -4.57 -4.11
N CYS A 55 -14.77 -3.35 -3.69
CA CYS A 55 -13.46 -3.11 -3.06
C CYS A 55 -13.39 -3.83 -1.70
N PHE A 56 -14.43 -3.65 -0.89
CA PHE A 56 -14.54 -4.27 0.43
C PHE A 56 -14.47 -5.80 0.38
N GLU A 57 -15.24 -6.44 -0.51
CA GLU A 57 -15.21 -7.91 -0.60
C GLU A 57 -13.86 -8.45 -1.05
N LEU A 58 -13.16 -7.76 -1.96
CA LEU A 58 -11.82 -8.17 -2.36
C LEU A 58 -10.81 -8.02 -1.21
N GLU A 59 -10.85 -6.90 -0.50
CA GLU A 59 -10.04 -6.67 0.69
C GLU A 59 -10.27 -7.76 1.75
N ARG A 60 -11.54 -8.07 2.05
CA ARG A 60 -11.92 -9.13 2.99
C ARG A 60 -11.30 -10.46 2.61
N MET A 61 -11.42 -10.87 1.34
CA MET A 61 -10.81 -12.11 0.83
C MET A 61 -9.28 -12.10 0.91
N LEU A 62 -8.63 -10.96 0.65
CA LEU A 62 -7.18 -10.82 0.74
C LEU A 62 -6.69 -10.95 2.18
N LEU A 63 -7.35 -10.27 3.13
CA LEU A 63 -6.99 -10.32 4.55
C LEU A 63 -7.26 -11.71 5.15
N ASP A 64 -8.35 -12.36 4.77
CA ASP A 64 -8.63 -13.76 5.15
C ASP A 64 -7.50 -14.69 4.68
N ALA A 65 -7.02 -14.52 3.44
CA ALA A 65 -5.97 -15.35 2.86
C ALA A 65 -4.59 -15.10 3.49
N LEU A 66 -4.25 -13.84 3.81
CA LEU A 66 -2.99 -13.47 4.46
C LEU A 66 -3.00 -13.84 5.94
N GLY A 67 -4.17 -13.83 6.57
CA GLY A 67 -4.40 -14.18 7.95
C GLY A 67 -3.44 -13.47 8.90
N ARG A 68 -2.80 -14.25 9.78
CA ARG A 68 -1.88 -13.73 10.81
C ARG A 68 -0.48 -13.36 10.30
N SER A 69 -0.22 -13.53 9.01
CA SER A 69 1.10 -13.25 8.42
C SER A 69 1.35 -11.76 8.22
N VAL A 70 0.30 -10.94 8.32
CA VAL A 70 0.33 -9.50 8.13
C VAL A 70 -0.32 -8.79 9.31
N THR A 71 -0.07 -7.49 9.41
CA THR A 71 -0.79 -6.59 10.31
C THR A 71 -1.22 -5.40 9.48
N VAL A 72 -2.50 -5.03 9.53
CA VAL A 72 -3.01 -3.84 8.85
C VAL A 72 -2.46 -2.62 9.60
N VAL A 73 -1.65 -1.82 8.91
CA VAL A 73 -1.03 -0.60 9.46
C VAL A 73 -1.77 0.67 9.05
N ASP A 74 -2.49 0.62 7.93
CA ASP A 74 -3.32 1.70 7.41
C ASP A 74 -4.39 1.11 6.49
N GLU A 75 -5.60 1.67 6.53
CA GLU A 75 -6.75 1.27 5.71
C GLU A 75 -7.55 2.53 5.37
N VAL A 76 -7.73 2.80 4.07
CA VAL A 76 -8.42 4.00 3.59
C VAL A 76 -9.39 3.64 2.48
N SER A 77 -10.68 3.89 2.75
CA SER A 77 -11.73 3.81 1.75
C SER A 77 -11.91 5.16 1.03
N GLY A 78 -11.28 5.29 -0.14
CA GLY A 78 -11.40 6.46 -0.99
C GLY A 78 -12.67 6.47 -1.85
N PHE A 79 -13.17 7.66 -2.17
CA PHE A 79 -14.25 7.88 -3.14
C PHE A 79 -13.86 8.99 -4.11
N ARG A 80 -14.43 8.97 -5.32
CA ARG A 80 -14.28 10.08 -6.27
C ARG A 80 -15.34 11.12 -5.96
N TYR A 81 -14.91 12.34 -5.63
CA TYR A 81 -15.82 13.45 -5.39
C TYR A 81 -16.17 14.17 -6.69
N PHE A 82 -17.46 14.14 -7.05
CA PHE A 82 -18.03 14.76 -8.26
C PHE A 82 -17.09 14.68 -9.49
N ASP A 83 -16.75 15.82 -10.07
CA ASP A 83 -15.89 15.97 -11.25
C ASP A 83 -14.40 15.77 -10.94
N ALA A 84 -14.08 14.75 -10.13
CA ALA A 84 -12.73 14.41 -9.66
C ALA A 84 -12.03 15.53 -8.87
N ARG A 85 -12.78 16.18 -7.98
CA ARG A 85 -12.24 17.16 -7.03
C ARG A 85 -11.66 16.45 -5.80
N ASP A 86 -10.70 17.12 -5.16
CA ASP A 86 -10.14 16.75 -3.85
C ASP A 86 -10.89 17.41 -2.68
#